data_AF-A0ABD1RYA6-F1
#
_entry.id   AF-A0ABD1RYA6-F1
#
_cell.length_a   1.000
_cell.length_b   1.000
_cell.length_c   1.000
_cell.angle_alpha   90.00
_cell.angle_beta   90.00
_cell.angle_gamma   90.00
#
_symmetry.space_group_name_H-M   'P 1'
#
loop_
_entity.id
_entity.type
_entity.pdbx_description
1 polymer ?
#
loop_
_entity_poly.entity_id
_entity_poly.type
_entity_poly.pdbx_seq_one_letter_code
_entity_poly.pdbx_strand_id
1 'polypeptide(L)'
;MYGEGSQKSIITDSKNFVDGVPTFQTATFAALGEGFMAQSLGFRNTAGPEKHQPVALRVQADRSVFLHCRMEGYQDTLYSQTHRQFYRSCYITGTVDFIFGDAAAIFQNCMIYVRKPMDNQQNIVTI
;
A
#
# COMPACT_ATOMS: atom_id res chain seq x y z
N MET A 1 1.52 15.65 -3.15
CA MET A 1 2.48 15.11 -4.14
C MET A 1 1.72 14.74 -5.40
N TYR A 2 2.24 15.08 -6.56
CA TYR A 2 1.60 14.84 -7.85
C TYR A 2 2.59 14.15 -8.80
N GLY A 3 2.10 13.21 -9.58
CA GLY A 3 2.86 12.52 -10.63
C GLY A 3 2.17 12.57 -11.99
N GLU A 4 2.86 12.09 -13.01
CA GLU A 4 2.40 12.11 -14.42
C GLU A 4 1.55 10.89 -14.80
N GLY A 5 1.21 10.05 -13.81
CA GLY A 5 0.47 8.81 -13.99
C GLY A 5 1.03 7.72 -13.09
N SER A 6 0.15 6.91 -12.48
CA SER A 6 0.56 5.96 -11.44
C SER A 6 1.41 4.78 -11.92
N GLN A 7 1.56 4.61 -13.24
CA GLN A 7 2.52 3.68 -13.86
C GLN A 7 3.74 4.37 -14.49
N LYS A 8 3.78 5.71 -14.49
CA LYS A 8 4.90 6.51 -15.03
C LYS A 8 5.76 7.09 -13.90
N SER A 9 5.12 7.61 -12.86
CA SER A 9 5.77 8.17 -11.68
C SER A 9 5.65 7.17 -10.53
N ILE A 10 6.73 6.43 -10.26
CA ILE A 10 6.74 5.32 -9.30
C ILE A 10 7.82 5.53 -8.24
N ILE A 11 7.44 5.44 -6.97
CA ILE A 11 8.34 5.33 -5.83
C ILE A 11 8.46 3.84 -5.49
N THR A 12 9.69 3.31 -5.48
CA THR A 12 9.94 1.87 -5.31
C THR A 12 11.07 1.58 -4.33
N ASP A 13 10.94 0.50 -3.56
CA ASP A 13 11.96 -0.07 -2.66
C ASP A 13 11.69 -1.58 -2.51
N SER A 14 12.51 -2.31 -1.74
CA SER A 14 12.39 -3.75 -1.51
C SER A 14 12.65 -4.19 -0.06
N LYS A 15 12.56 -3.28 0.92
CA LYS A 15 12.68 -3.63 2.35
C LYS A 15 11.58 -4.60 2.75
N ASN A 16 11.92 -5.54 3.63
CA ASN A 16 11.04 -6.63 4.03
C ASN A 16 11.46 -7.24 5.37
N PHE A 17 10.55 -8.04 5.95
CA PHE A 17 10.73 -8.68 7.24
C PHE A 17 11.80 -9.77 7.25
N VAL A 18 11.87 -10.60 6.20
CA VAL A 18 12.83 -11.72 6.11
C VAL A 18 14.27 -11.24 6.20
N ASP A 19 14.56 -10.09 5.60
CA ASP A 19 15.90 -9.49 5.60
C ASP A 19 16.19 -8.69 6.90
N GLY A 20 15.34 -8.82 7.92
CA GLY A 20 15.55 -8.28 9.27
C GLY A 20 14.96 -6.89 9.53
N VAL A 21 14.17 -6.34 8.60
CA VAL A 21 13.52 -5.02 8.80
C VAL A 21 12.15 -5.22 9.42
N PRO A 22 11.86 -4.69 10.61
CA PRO A 22 10.52 -4.82 11.21
C PRO A 22 9.44 -4.25 10.28
N THR A 23 8.27 -4.90 10.17
CA THR A 23 7.20 -4.56 9.22
C THR A 23 6.89 -3.07 9.13
N PHE A 24 6.79 -2.39 10.27
CA PHE A 24 6.54 -0.94 10.35
C PHE A 24 7.55 -0.08 9.57
N GLN A 25 8.79 -0.54 9.45
CA GLN A 25 9.92 0.13 8.79
C GLN A 25 10.16 -0.36 7.36
N THR A 26 9.39 -1.34 6.87
CA THR A 26 9.51 -1.87 5.50
C THR A 26 8.85 -0.96 4.45
N ALA A 27 8.04 0.01 4.88
CA ALA A 27 7.29 0.89 4.00
C ALA A 27 8.20 1.62 3.01
N THR A 28 8.01 1.39 1.71
CA THR A 28 8.66 2.16 0.64
C THR A 28 8.37 3.66 0.77
N PHE A 29 7.15 4.01 1.16
CA PHE A 29 6.76 5.39 1.46
C PHE A 29 5.90 5.45 2.72
N ALA A 30 6.18 6.42 3.59
CA ALA A 30 5.41 6.67 4.81
C ALA A 30 4.82 8.10 4.78
N ALA A 31 3.49 8.21 4.72
CA ALA A 31 2.76 9.47 4.80
C ALA A 31 2.37 9.75 6.26
N LEU A 32 3.03 10.72 6.90
CA LEU A 32 2.83 11.06 8.31
C LEU A 32 2.16 12.44 8.53
N GLY A 33 2.40 13.40 7.64
CA GLY A 33 1.88 14.76 7.79
C GLY A 33 0.38 14.83 7.54
N GLU A 34 -0.35 15.49 8.44
CA GLU A 34 -1.80 15.70 8.31
C GLU A 34 -2.17 16.39 6.98
N GLY A 35 -3.27 15.96 6.37
CA GLY A 35 -3.74 16.50 5.09
C GLY A 35 -2.86 16.09 3.91
N PHE A 36 -2.00 15.07 4.06
CA PHE A 36 -1.21 14.57 2.95
C PHE A 36 -2.10 14.15 1.79
N MET A 37 -1.78 14.66 0.60
CA MET A 37 -2.45 14.30 -0.64
C MET A 37 -1.46 13.72 -1.64
N ALA A 38 -1.84 12.65 -2.31
CA ALA A 38 -1.13 12.10 -3.46
C ALA A 38 -2.07 11.93 -4.65
N GLN A 39 -1.59 12.25 -5.85
CA GLN A 39 -2.34 12.02 -7.08
C GLN A 39 -1.46 11.49 -8.20
N SER A 40 -1.98 10.51 -8.94
CA SER A 40 -1.33 9.97 -10.14
C SER A 40 0.09 9.43 -9.87
N LEU A 41 0.28 8.80 -8.71
CA LEU A 41 1.56 8.23 -8.25
C LEU A 41 1.45 6.74 -7.95
N GLY A 42 2.52 5.99 -8.25
CA GLY A 42 2.70 4.59 -7.88
C GLY A 42 3.59 4.45 -6.65
N PHE A 43 3.19 3.61 -5.71
CA PHE A 43 3.98 3.15 -4.56
C PHE A 43 4.13 1.65 -4.69
N ARG A 44 5.37 1.16 -4.81
CA ARG A 44 5.66 -0.24 -5.11
C ARG A 44 6.71 -0.79 -4.17
N ASN A 45 6.44 -1.94 -3.54
CA ASN A 45 7.48 -2.72 -2.91
C ASN A 45 7.76 -4.00 -3.73
N THR A 46 9.01 -4.20 -4.13
CA THR A 46 9.42 -5.26 -5.05
C THR A 46 10.06 -6.46 -4.37
N ALA A 47 9.96 -6.59 -3.05
CA ALA A 47 10.63 -7.68 -2.32
C ALA A 47 10.18 -9.10 -2.74
N GLY A 48 8.93 -9.26 -3.20
CA GLY A 48 8.38 -10.56 -3.59
C GLY A 48 7.58 -11.24 -2.48
N PRO A 49 6.78 -12.28 -2.81
CA PRO A 49 5.93 -12.97 -1.84
C PRO A 49 6.71 -13.81 -0.82
N GLU A 50 7.91 -14.29 -1.18
CA GLU A 50 8.80 -15.07 -0.32
C GLU A 50 9.40 -14.24 0.84
N LYS A 51 9.28 -12.92 0.76
CA LYS A 51 9.84 -11.96 1.74
C LYS A 51 8.86 -11.55 2.84
N HIS A 52 7.70 -12.20 2.90
CA HIS A 52 6.63 -11.98 3.89
C HIS A 52 6.07 -10.55 3.88
N GLN A 53 6.42 -9.64 4.80
CA GLN A 53 5.76 -8.34 4.96
C GLN A 53 6.53 -7.13 4.35
N PRO A 54 6.45 -6.89 3.02
CA PRO A 54 7.03 -5.71 2.36
C PRO A 54 5.97 -4.63 2.08
N VAL A 55 5.84 -3.66 2.99
CA VAL A 55 4.85 -2.57 2.84
C VAL A 55 5.22 -1.63 1.69
N ALA A 56 4.28 -1.34 0.79
CA ALA A 56 4.47 -0.38 -0.30
C ALA A 56 4.11 1.05 0.15
N LEU A 57 3.02 1.20 0.91
CA LEU A 57 2.58 2.49 1.44
C LEU A 57 2.09 2.33 2.87
N ARG A 58 2.65 3.12 3.79
CA ARG A 58 2.14 3.28 5.16
C ARG A 58 1.56 4.68 5.35
N VAL A 59 0.35 4.76 5.89
CA VAL A 59 -0.37 6.02 6.08
C VAL A 59 -0.77 6.19 7.53
N GLN A 60 -0.20 7.20 8.18
CA GLN A 60 -0.55 7.71 9.51
C GLN A 60 -1.05 9.16 9.44
N ALA A 61 -1.20 9.72 8.24
CA ALA A 61 -1.69 11.07 8.02
C ALA A 61 -3.23 11.11 8.17
N ASP A 62 -3.72 11.90 9.14
CA ASP A 62 -5.14 12.21 9.23
C ASP A 62 -5.60 13.09 8.05
N ARG A 63 -6.86 12.93 7.63
CA ARG A 63 -7.47 13.62 6.48
C ARG A 63 -6.66 13.45 5.19
N SER A 64 -6.05 12.28 5.00
CA SER A 64 -5.23 11.99 3.83
C SER A 64 -6.07 11.57 2.63
N VAL A 65 -5.63 11.98 1.43
CA VAL A 65 -6.34 11.72 0.17
C VAL A 65 -5.40 11.15 -0.89
N PHE A 66 -5.82 10.07 -1.53
CA PHE A 66 -5.10 9.42 -2.62
C PHE A 66 -6.01 9.32 -3.85
N LEU A 67 -5.64 9.96 -4.97
CA LEU A 67 -6.43 10.04 -6.20
C LEU A 67 -5.68 9.41 -7.38
N HIS A 68 -6.28 8.44 -8.07
CA HIS A 68 -5.62 7.77 -9.22
C HIS A 68 -4.24 7.18 -8.87
N CYS A 69 -4.03 6.81 -7.60
CA CYS A 69 -2.79 6.23 -7.13
C CYS A 69 -2.77 4.71 -7.34
N ARG A 70 -1.57 4.14 -7.30
CA ARG A 70 -1.34 2.70 -7.45
C ARG A 70 -0.49 2.21 -6.28
N MET A 71 -0.97 1.20 -5.58
CA MET A 71 -0.24 0.54 -4.48
C MET A 71 -0.01 -0.91 -4.88
N GLU A 72 1.25 -1.32 -4.96
CA GLU A 72 1.62 -2.64 -5.47
C GLU A 72 2.64 -3.34 -4.57
N GLY A 73 2.30 -4.56 -4.20
CA GLY A 73 3.18 -5.46 -3.47
C GLY A 73 2.63 -6.88 -3.51
N TYR A 74 3.00 -7.65 -2.48
CA TYR A 74 2.44 -8.97 -2.21
C TYR A 74 1.70 -8.90 -0.87
N GLN A 75 2.31 -9.40 0.20
CA GLN A 75 1.73 -9.32 1.54
C GLN A 75 1.95 -7.91 2.14
N ASP A 76 0.99 -7.43 2.94
CA ASP A 76 1.03 -6.14 3.66
C ASP A 76 1.20 -4.89 2.76
N THR A 77 0.67 -4.90 1.53
CA THR A 77 0.91 -3.84 0.53
C THR A 77 0.55 -2.42 1.00
N LEU A 78 -0.67 -2.22 1.51
CA LEU A 78 -1.18 -0.93 1.99
C LEU A 78 -1.46 -1.00 3.49
N TYR A 79 -0.62 -0.32 4.27
CA TYR A 79 -0.80 -0.16 5.70
C TYR A 79 -1.56 1.14 5.99
N SER A 80 -2.89 1.10 5.96
CA SER A 80 -3.79 2.16 6.41
C SER A 80 -3.82 2.19 7.94
N GLN A 81 -2.71 2.67 8.52
CA GLN A 81 -2.37 2.45 9.91
C GLN A 81 -3.39 3.02 10.90
N THR A 82 -3.82 4.28 10.73
CA THR A 82 -4.77 4.95 11.63
C THR A 82 -5.36 6.23 11.01
N HIS A 83 -6.28 6.88 11.73
CA HIS A 83 -6.96 8.13 11.37
C HIS A 83 -7.84 8.04 10.12
N ARG A 84 -8.26 9.19 9.57
CA ARG A 84 -9.21 9.27 8.44
C ARG A 84 -8.47 9.31 7.12
N GLN A 85 -8.82 8.40 6.22
CA GLN A 85 -8.12 8.25 4.93
C GLN A 85 -9.13 8.05 3.80
N PHE A 86 -8.88 8.66 2.65
CA PHE A 86 -9.74 8.53 1.48
C PHE A 86 -8.94 8.14 0.24
N TYR A 87 -9.31 7.02 -0.37
CA TYR A 87 -8.71 6.49 -1.59
C TYR A 87 -9.76 6.48 -2.70
N ARG A 88 -9.49 7.16 -3.81
CA ARG A 88 -10.43 7.25 -4.93
C ARG A 88 -9.78 6.94 -6.27
N SER A 89 -10.45 6.08 -7.04
CA SER A 89 -9.98 5.64 -8.36
C SER A 89 -8.56 5.06 -8.31
N CYS A 90 -8.20 4.42 -7.20
CA CYS A 90 -6.88 3.83 -6.99
C CYS A 90 -6.86 2.37 -7.48
N TYR A 91 -5.66 1.88 -7.79
CA TYR A 91 -5.40 0.47 -8.05
C TYR A 91 -4.58 -0.11 -6.89
N ILE A 92 -5.10 -1.12 -6.19
CA ILE A 92 -4.44 -1.74 -5.04
C ILE A 92 -4.33 -3.23 -5.31
N THR A 93 -3.12 -3.78 -5.24
CA THR A 93 -2.88 -5.20 -5.53
C THR A 93 -1.89 -5.84 -4.57
N GLY A 94 -2.19 -7.08 -4.17
CA GLY A 94 -1.35 -7.88 -3.30
C GLY A 94 -1.94 -9.27 -3.09
N THR A 95 -1.47 -9.95 -2.03
CA THR A 95 -1.83 -11.34 -1.71
C THR A 95 -2.46 -11.48 -0.33
N VAL A 96 -1.65 -11.54 0.72
CA VAL A 96 -2.09 -11.72 2.12
C VAL A 96 -2.16 -10.37 2.81
N ASP A 97 -3.28 -10.06 3.47
CA ASP A 97 -3.48 -8.84 4.26
C ASP A 97 -3.02 -7.55 3.56
N PHE A 98 -3.21 -7.49 2.24
CA PHE A 98 -2.57 -6.45 1.42
C PHE A 98 -3.23 -5.07 1.54
N ILE A 99 -4.35 -4.99 2.25
CA ILE A 99 -4.90 -3.78 2.85
C ILE A 99 -5.11 -4.13 4.32
N PHE A 100 -4.51 -3.35 5.24
CA PHE A 100 -4.58 -3.63 6.67
C PHE A 100 -4.31 -2.39 7.52
N GLY A 101 -4.71 -2.45 8.79
CA GLY A 101 -4.52 -1.40 9.79
C GLY A 101 -5.83 -1.05 10.52
N ASP A 102 -5.84 0.09 11.21
CA ASP A 102 -6.94 0.54 12.08
C ASP A 102 -7.44 1.95 11.70
N ALA A 103 -7.30 2.31 10.42
CA ALA A 103 -7.79 3.59 9.91
C ALA A 103 -9.29 3.54 9.64
N ALA A 104 -9.96 4.69 9.83
CA ALA A 104 -11.25 4.95 9.20
C ALA A 104 -11.01 5.28 7.72
N ALA A 105 -10.88 4.25 6.89
CA ALA A 105 -10.54 4.36 5.47
C ALA A 105 -11.75 4.11 4.56
N ILE A 106 -11.90 4.94 3.53
CA ILE A 106 -12.90 4.73 2.47
C ILE A 106 -12.19 4.52 1.14
N PHE A 107 -12.54 3.44 0.45
CA PHE A 107 -12.06 3.09 -0.89
C PHE A 107 -13.21 3.25 -1.89
N GLN A 108 -13.21 4.35 -2.65
CA GLN A 108 -14.26 4.66 -3.60
C GLN A 108 -13.78 4.47 -5.04
N ASN A 109 -14.52 3.70 -5.84
CA ASN A 109 -14.17 3.44 -7.24
C ASN A 109 -12.75 2.86 -7.43
N CYS A 110 -12.25 2.13 -6.43
CA CYS A 110 -10.93 1.53 -6.49
C CYS A 110 -11.00 0.14 -7.14
N MET A 111 -9.96 -0.19 -7.91
CA MET A 111 -9.70 -1.55 -8.37
C MET A 111 -8.85 -2.26 -7.33
N ILE A 112 -9.48 -3.17 -6.58
CA ILE A 112 -8.81 -4.03 -5.60
C ILE A 112 -8.57 -5.38 -6.28
N TYR A 113 -7.32 -5.65 -6.67
CA TYR A 113 -6.95 -6.80 -7.50
C TYR A 113 -6.08 -7.79 -6.73
N VAL A 114 -6.64 -8.95 -6.44
CA VAL A 114 -5.97 -10.05 -5.74
C VAL A 114 -5.02 -10.79 -6.67
N ARG A 115 -3.75 -10.97 -6.26
CA ARG A 115 -2.72 -11.68 -7.02
C ARG A 115 -2.67 -13.17 -6.65
N LYS A 116 -2.01 -13.99 -7.47
CA LYS A 116 -1.69 -15.37 -7.11
C LYS A 116 -0.73 -15.37 -5.91
N PRO A 117 -1.06 -16.03 -4.78
CA PRO A 117 -0.16 -16.17 -3.64
C PRO A 117 0.85 -17.30 -3.87
N MET A 118 1.74 -17.54 -2.89
CA MET A 118 2.54 -18.77 -2.89
C MET A 118 1.68 -20.00 -2.62
N ASP A 119 2.23 -21.18 -2.89
CA ASP A 119 1.57 -22.44 -2.56
C ASP A 119 1.26 -22.50 -1.05
N ASN A 120 0.08 -23.04 -0.72
CA ASN A 120 -0.43 -23.15 0.66
C ASN A 120 -0.68 -21.81 1.40
N GLN A 121 -0.67 -20.67 0.70
CA GLN A 121 -1.15 -19.40 1.25
C GLN A 121 -2.56 -19.07 0.74
N GLN A 122 -3.34 -18.38 1.58
CA GLN A 122 -4.64 -17.83 1.20
C GLN A 122 -4.52 -16.32 1.10
N ASN A 123 -5.14 -15.76 0.07
CA ASN A 123 -5.28 -14.32 -0.02
C ASN A 123 -6.32 -13.84 0.99
N ILE A 124 -6.01 -12.72 1.65
CA ILE A 124 -6.91 -12.09 2.60
C ILE A 124 -7.01 -10.62 2.21
N VAL A 125 -8.25 -10.14 2.12
CA VAL A 125 -8.57 -8.73 1.91
C VAL A 125 -9.21 -8.24 3.20
N THR A 126 -8.53 -7.39 3.94
CA THR A 126 -9.08 -6.73 5.14
C THR A 126 -9.38 -5.29 4.76
N ILE A 127 -10.64 -4.87 4.93
CA ILE A 127 -11.13 -3.53 4.54
C ILE A 127 -11.83 -2.90 5.73
#